data_AF-A0A3R7MLK3-F1
#
_entry.id   AF-A0A3R7MLK3-F1
#
_cell.length_a   1.000
_cell.length_b   1.000
_cell.length_c   1.000
_cell.angle_alpha   90.00
_cell.angle_beta   90.00
_cell.angle_gamma   90.00
#
_symmetry.space_group_name_H-M   'P 1'
#
loop_
_entity.id
_entity.type
_entity.pdbx_description
1 polymer ?
#
loop_
_entity_poly.entity_id
_entity_poly.type
_entity_poly.pdbx_seq_one_letter_code
_entity_poly.pdbx_strand_id
1 'polypeptide(L)'
;MELAKCEKWRNPWDGEAKPYPWDLSRLVHVLGQATAPKVTVAKQLWCVQVISRCIENTKPHEQVEIRRNCQLLSTLQYFLSQSISTPLGARLRQRTLLVYLRLLGLDLALDELLVMDAGTVNVLVAALGDGEHAELNHVAILLARRVSELPHVSSVLVFEDRLFDALQDLLELRQLSPQVRKHIIYLFVNLSRHPKLHFKLARSRRVVFFAIETLLRVLKMEVVERASRKVRRVVNSAPALGGEPSVTSRRQETPAIAPVLSRDVGCALKHMYAVVPCAMIIANLLSFPDNRATMLTLYPELLCALGLCDSQAVSVRLWEVARCATDYLHEDAATMETQLLMHLEPPKADDGAAGAGGLA
;
A
#
# COMPACT_ATOMS: atom_id res chain seq x y z
N MET A 1 -54.59 -7.23 11.88
CA MET A 1 -53.22 -7.21 12.43
C MET A 1 -52.72 -8.64 12.36
N GLU A 2 -52.24 -9.04 11.18
CA GLU A 2 -51.82 -10.41 10.92
C GLU A 2 -50.30 -10.48 11.02
N LEU A 3 -49.81 -11.26 12.00
CA LEU A 3 -48.42 -11.70 12.07
C LEU A 3 -48.12 -12.45 10.78
N ALA A 4 -47.43 -11.79 9.85
CA ALA A 4 -46.89 -12.43 8.66
C ALA A 4 -46.11 -13.66 9.10
N LYS A 5 -46.61 -14.83 8.68
CA LYS A 5 -46.03 -16.14 8.98
C LYS A 5 -44.53 -16.07 8.70
N CYS A 6 -43.74 -16.40 9.72
CA CYS A 6 -42.29 -16.51 9.63
C CYS A 6 -41.94 -17.63 8.64
N GLU A 7 -41.86 -17.30 7.35
CA GLU A 7 -41.37 -18.22 6.33
C GLU A 7 -39.95 -18.59 6.70
N LYS A 8 -39.71 -19.88 6.97
CA LYS A 8 -38.36 -20.41 7.16
C LYS A 8 -37.63 -20.32 5.82
N TRP A 9 -36.86 -19.25 5.63
CA TRP A 9 -36.05 -19.05 4.43
C TRP A 9 -34.96 -20.13 4.33
N ARG A 10 -35.16 -21.06 3.38
CA ARG A 10 -34.33 -22.25 3.12
C ARG A 10 -32.87 -21.91 2.81
N ASN A 11 -32.03 -22.90 3.04
CA ASN A 11 -30.59 -22.87 2.76
C ASN A 11 -30.35 -22.78 1.23
N PRO A 12 -29.32 -22.06 0.73
CA PRO A 12 -29.14 -21.79 -0.71
C PRO A 12 -28.75 -22.99 -1.57
N TRP A 13 -28.63 -24.18 -0.98
CA TRP A 13 -28.29 -25.41 -1.71
C TRP A 13 -29.52 -26.16 -2.21
N ASP A 14 -30.74 -25.64 -1.94
CA ASP A 14 -32.02 -26.20 -2.38
C ASP A 14 -32.43 -25.77 -3.81
N GLY A 15 -31.46 -25.52 -4.69
CA GLY A 15 -31.72 -25.16 -6.10
C GLY A 15 -31.43 -23.70 -6.40
N GLU A 16 -31.08 -23.45 -7.67
CA GLU A 16 -30.65 -22.16 -8.22
C GLU A 16 -31.42 -20.99 -7.59
N ALA A 17 -30.69 -20.18 -6.83
CA ALA A 17 -31.21 -18.95 -6.27
C ALA A 17 -31.61 -18.03 -7.43
N LYS A 18 -32.87 -18.12 -7.85
CA LYS A 18 -33.52 -17.11 -8.69
C LYS A 18 -33.16 -15.72 -8.15
N PRO A 19 -32.93 -14.72 -9.01
CA PRO A 19 -32.50 -13.39 -8.59
C PRO A 19 -33.62 -12.78 -7.76
N TYR A 20 -33.49 -12.85 -6.43
CA TYR A 20 -34.46 -12.22 -5.54
C TYR A 20 -34.44 -10.70 -5.77
N PRO A 21 -35.59 -10.04 -5.90
CA PRO A 21 -35.63 -8.58 -5.94
C PRO A 21 -35.16 -8.05 -4.57
N TRP A 22 -34.05 -7.30 -4.59
CA TRP A 22 -33.37 -6.80 -3.39
C TRP A 22 -34.12 -5.57 -2.86
N ASP A 23 -34.58 -5.61 -1.61
CA ASP A 23 -35.32 -4.52 -0.97
C ASP A 23 -34.73 -4.24 0.43
N LEU A 24 -34.45 -2.97 0.70
CA LEU A 24 -33.89 -2.48 1.95
C LEU A 24 -34.84 -2.71 3.14
N SER A 25 -36.15 -2.77 2.90
CA SER A 25 -37.17 -3.10 3.90
C SER A 25 -36.92 -4.43 4.60
N ARG A 26 -36.17 -5.34 3.96
CA ARG A 26 -35.85 -6.68 4.48
C ARG A 26 -34.55 -6.76 5.26
N LEU A 27 -33.74 -5.69 5.28
CA LEU A 27 -32.43 -5.70 5.92
C LEU A 27 -32.52 -6.08 7.41
N VAL A 28 -33.50 -5.52 8.13
CA VAL A 28 -33.72 -5.82 9.56
C VAL A 28 -33.98 -7.31 9.78
N HIS A 29 -34.76 -7.94 8.91
CA HIS A 29 -35.04 -9.38 9.01
C HIS A 29 -33.79 -10.23 8.76
N VAL A 30 -32.98 -9.86 7.77
CA VAL A 30 -31.72 -10.56 7.45
C VAL A 30 -30.73 -10.45 8.61
N LEU A 31 -30.63 -9.28 9.23
CA LEU A 31 -29.79 -9.04 10.41
C LEU A 31 -30.27 -9.90 11.59
N GLY A 32 -31.58 -9.99 11.83
CA GLY A 32 -32.14 -10.88 12.85
C GLY A 32 -31.86 -12.36 12.60
N GLN A 33 -31.86 -12.82 11.34
CA GLN A 33 -31.48 -14.21 11.00
C GLN A 33 -29.98 -14.47 11.18
N ALA A 34 -29.14 -13.46 10.90
CA ALA A 34 -27.68 -13.55 10.99
C ALA A 34 -27.18 -13.81 12.42
N THR A 35 -27.90 -13.32 13.42
CA THR A 35 -27.56 -13.44 14.84
C THR A 35 -28.49 -14.41 15.58
N ALA A 36 -29.33 -15.15 14.87
CA ALA A 36 -30.27 -16.09 15.48
C ALA A 36 -29.53 -17.22 16.24
N PRO A 37 -30.09 -17.73 17.34
CA PRO A 37 -29.50 -18.83 18.08
C PRO A 37 -29.36 -20.07 17.19
N LYS A 38 -28.20 -20.74 17.25
CA LYS A 38 -27.85 -21.94 16.46
C LYS A 38 -27.74 -21.70 14.95
N VAL A 39 -27.57 -20.46 14.50
CA VAL A 39 -27.27 -20.17 13.09
C VAL A 39 -25.96 -20.82 12.67
N THR A 40 -25.94 -21.44 11.49
CA THR A 40 -24.72 -22.04 10.93
C THR A 40 -23.88 -20.99 10.19
N VAL A 41 -22.57 -21.21 10.08
CA VAL A 41 -21.67 -20.32 9.31
C VAL A 41 -22.11 -20.19 7.85
N ALA A 42 -22.66 -21.25 7.25
CA ALA A 42 -23.21 -21.22 5.90
C ALA A 42 -24.39 -20.24 5.78
N LYS A 43 -25.28 -20.20 6.78
CA LYS A 43 -26.40 -19.26 6.82
C LYS A 43 -25.90 -17.83 7.06
N GLN A 44 -24.88 -17.63 7.89
CA GLN A 44 -24.27 -16.31 8.10
C GLN A 44 -23.60 -15.78 6.83
N LEU A 45 -22.89 -16.64 6.09
CA LEU A 45 -22.32 -16.31 4.79
C LEU A 45 -23.39 -15.85 3.79
N TRP A 46 -24.53 -16.56 3.77
CA TRP A 46 -25.66 -16.13 2.97
C TRP A 46 -26.19 -14.77 3.43
N CYS A 47 -26.38 -14.56 4.74
CA CYS A 47 -26.85 -13.26 5.27
C CYS A 47 -25.90 -12.11 4.90
N VAL A 48 -24.58 -12.29 5.05
CA VAL A 48 -23.62 -11.24 4.72
C VAL A 48 -23.57 -10.94 3.23
N GLN A 49 -23.78 -11.94 2.37
CA GLN A 49 -23.93 -11.75 0.94
C GLN A 49 -25.19 -10.94 0.59
N VAL A 50 -26.30 -11.20 1.29
CA VAL A 50 -27.53 -10.42 1.14
C VAL A 50 -27.31 -8.98 1.61
N ILE A 51 -26.70 -8.78 2.78
CA ILE A 51 -26.35 -7.44 3.29
C ILE A 51 -25.50 -6.67 2.27
N SER A 52 -24.45 -7.31 1.73
CA SER A 52 -23.60 -6.71 0.69
C SER A 52 -24.40 -6.28 -0.53
N ARG A 53 -25.30 -7.13 -1.04
CA ARG A 53 -26.15 -6.81 -2.19
C ARG A 53 -27.15 -5.70 -1.89
N CYS A 54 -27.70 -5.65 -0.68
CA CYS A 54 -28.54 -4.54 -0.25
C CYS A 54 -27.75 -3.24 -0.39
N ILE A 55 -26.58 -3.15 0.24
CA ILE A 55 -25.74 -1.94 0.23
C ILE A 55 -25.33 -1.53 -1.19
N GLU A 56 -24.94 -2.49 -2.03
CA GLU A 56 -24.52 -2.23 -3.42
C GLU A 56 -25.64 -1.69 -4.32
N ASN A 57 -26.89 -2.11 -4.10
CA ASN A 57 -28.03 -1.73 -4.92
C ASN A 57 -28.88 -0.60 -4.30
N THR A 58 -28.47 -0.09 -3.14
CA THR A 58 -29.20 0.97 -2.44
C THR A 58 -29.06 2.29 -3.18
N LYS A 59 -30.18 2.97 -3.43
CA LYS A 59 -30.16 4.28 -4.09
C LYS A 59 -29.54 5.33 -3.15
N PRO A 60 -28.96 6.42 -3.67
CA PRO A 60 -28.32 7.45 -2.83
C PRO A 60 -29.21 8.00 -1.70
N HIS A 61 -30.52 8.14 -1.92
CA HIS A 61 -31.46 8.63 -0.89
C HIS A 61 -31.79 7.58 0.19
N GLU A 62 -31.70 6.29 -0.13
CA GLU A 62 -31.95 5.17 0.77
C GLU A 62 -30.70 4.85 1.64
N GLN A 63 -29.52 5.40 1.30
CA GLN A 63 -28.30 5.22 2.10
C GLN A 63 -28.44 5.72 3.54
N VAL A 64 -29.33 6.69 3.77
CA VAL A 64 -29.64 7.21 5.11
C VAL A 64 -30.26 6.10 5.98
N GLU A 65 -31.05 5.21 5.40
CA GLU A 65 -31.69 4.11 6.12
C GLU A 65 -30.69 3.03 6.54
N ILE A 66 -29.66 2.77 5.72
CA ILE A 66 -28.52 1.90 6.10
C ILE A 66 -27.82 2.47 7.33
N ARG A 67 -27.51 3.78 7.32
CA ARG A 67 -26.81 4.47 8.42
C ARG A 67 -27.60 4.42 9.73
N ARG A 68 -28.93 4.53 9.63
CA ARG A 68 -29.83 4.51 10.80
C ARG A 68 -30.10 3.10 11.33
N ASN A 69 -29.67 2.05 10.64
CA ASN A 69 -29.90 0.69 11.09
C ASN A 69 -28.95 0.32 12.24
N CYS A 70 -29.45 0.41 13.46
CA CYS A 70 -28.69 0.15 14.68
C CYS A 70 -28.17 -1.29 14.81
N GLN A 71 -28.75 -2.26 14.09
CA GLN A 71 -28.35 -3.67 14.14
C GLN A 71 -27.25 -4.03 13.14
N LEU A 72 -27.04 -3.20 12.11
CA LEU A 72 -26.09 -3.52 11.04
C LEU A 72 -24.67 -3.65 11.60
N LEU A 73 -24.18 -2.63 12.30
CA LEU A 73 -22.83 -2.61 12.85
C LEU A 73 -22.61 -3.76 13.83
N SER A 74 -23.53 -3.97 14.79
CA SER A 74 -23.41 -5.05 15.78
C SER A 74 -23.38 -6.43 15.13
N THR A 75 -24.13 -6.62 14.03
CA THR A 75 -24.16 -7.90 13.29
C THR A 75 -22.84 -8.13 12.55
N LEU A 76 -22.30 -7.07 11.93
CA LEU A 76 -21.02 -7.13 11.24
C LEU A 76 -19.87 -7.39 12.23
N GLN A 77 -19.86 -6.72 13.38
CA GLN A 77 -18.90 -6.97 14.47
C GLN A 77 -19.03 -8.39 15.01
N TYR A 78 -20.25 -8.90 15.18
CA TYR A 78 -20.49 -10.28 15.55
C TYR A 78 -19.84 -11.25 14.56
N PHE A 79 -20.01 -11.04 13.25
CA PHE A 79 -19.33 -11.87 12.23
C PHE A 79 -17.81 -11.82 12.30
N LEU A 80 -17.22 -10.64 12.54
CA LEU A 80 -15.77 -10.50 12.68
C LEU A 80 -15.24 -11.17 13.96
N SER A 81 -15.99 -11.08 15.06
CA SER A 81 -15.62 -11.64 16.37
C SER A 81 -15.66 -13.17 16.42
N GLN A 82 -16.32 -13.82 15.45
CA GLN A 82 -16.39 -15.28 15.43
C GLN A 82 -15.01 -15.89 15.22
N SER A 83 -14.57 -16.70 16.18
CA SER A 83 -13.34 -17.47 16.11
C SER A 83 -13.56 -18.69 15.22
N ILE A 84 -13.26 -18.58 13.93
CA ILE A 84 -13.43 -19.71 13.02
C ILE A 84 -12.15 -19.87 12.22
N SER A 85 -11.27 -20.76 12.67
CA SER A 85 -10.08 -21.27 11.97
C SER A 85 -10.43 -22.22 10.83
N THR A 86 -11.60 -22.06 10.22
CA THR A 86 -12.06 -22.88 9.08
C THR A 86 -12.10 -22.01 7.81
N PRO A 87 -11.99 -22.62 6.61
CA PRO A 87 -12.11 -21.88 5.35
C PRO A 87 -13.42 -21.08 5.21
N LEU A 88 -14.51 -21.58 5.79
CA LEU A 88 -15.80 -20.87 5.83
C LEU A 88 -15.76 -19.64 6.73
N GLY A 89 -15.00 -19.70 7.82
CA GLY A 89 -14.74 -18.57 8.71
C GLY A 89 -13.94 -17.46 8.04
N ALA A 90 -12.84 -17.83 7.37
CA ALA A 90 -12.04 -16.89 6.60
C ALA A 90 -12.87 -16.20 5.50
N ARG A 91 -13.72 -16.98 4.81
CA ARG A 91 -14.65 -16.44 3.82
C ARG A 91 -15.72 -15.52 4.43
N LEU A 92 -16.21 -15.82 5.63
CA LEU A 92 -17.17 -14.96 6.33
C LEU A 92 -16.52 -13.62 6.68
N ARG A 93 -15.29 -13.64 7.23
CA ARG A 93 -14.51 -12.42 7.51
C ARG A 93 -14.24 -11.63 6.24
N GLN A 94 -13.78 -12.27 5.18
CA GLN A 94 -13.54 -11.63 3.88
C GLN A 94 -14.78 -10.89 3.37
N ARG A 95 -15.94 -11.57 3.35
CA ARG A 95 -17.20 -10.98 2.90
C ARG A 95 -17.69 -9.87 3.84
N THR A 96 -17.44 -10.00 5.13
CA THR A 96 -17.75 -8.96 6.11
C THR A 96 -16.87 -7.72 5.89
N LEU A 97 -15.56 -7.88 5.71
CA LEU A 97 -14.64 -6.77 5.41
C LEU A 97 -14.97 -6.08 4.07
N LEU A 98 -15.48 -6.82 3.07
CA LEU A 98 -16.01 -6.23 1.85
C LEU A 98 -17.22 -5.31 2.14
N VAL A 99 -18.10 -5.69 3.07
CA VAL A 99 -19.19 -4.82 3.51
C VAL A 99 -18.65 -3.57 4.18
N TYR A 100 -17.66 -3.67 5.08
CA TYR A 100 -16.99 -2.50 5.67
C TYR A 100 -16.43 -1.58 4.58
N LEU A 101 -15.72 -2.13 3.60
CA LEU A 101 -15.15 -1.38 2.48
C LEU A 101 -16.21 -0.58 1.70
N ARG A 102 -17.44 -1.11 1.58
CA ARG A 102 -18.56 -0.42 0.92
C ARG A 102 -19.19 0.67 1.78
N LEU A 103 -19.20 0.50 3.11
CA LEU A 103 -19.77 1.45 4.04
C LEU A 103 -18.86 2.66 4.29
N LEU A 104 -17.54 2.48 4.16
CA LEU A 104 -16.55 3.53 4.44
C LEU A 104 -16.62 4.73 3.49
N GLY A 105 -16.65 5.92 4.08
CA GLY A 105 -16.74 7.20 3.41
C GLY A 105 -18.17 7.59 3.01
N LEU A 106 -19.18 6.85 3.47
CA LEU A 106 -20.57 7.28 3.35
C LEU A 106 -20.92 8.33 4.41
N ASP A 107 -20.42 8.16 5.63
CA ASP A 107 -20.79 8.97 6.79
C ASP A 107 -19.68 9.00 7.83
N LEU A 108 -19.35 10.20 8.35
CA LEU A 108 -18.25 10.40 9.29
C LEU A 108 -18.46 9.62 10.60
N ALA A 109 -19.67 9.64 11.16
CA ALA A 109 -19.96 8.97 12.42
C ALA A 109 -19.92 7.45 12.25
N LEU A 110 -20.42 6.94 11.11
CA LEU A 110 -20.32 5.52 10.79
C LEU A 110 -18.88 5.07 10.57
N ASP A 111 -18.05 5.88 9.90
CA ASP A 111 -16.63 5.57 9.67
C ASP A 111 -15.88 5.41 11.01
N GLU A 112 -16.10 6.31 11.96
CA GLU A 112 -15.51 6.23 13.29
C GLU A 112 -15.93 4.94 14.00
N LEU A 113 -17.23 4.61 13.97
CA LEU A 113 -17.74 3.38 14.60
C LEU A 113 -17.23 2.09 13.94
N LEU A 114 -17.00 2.10 12.63
CA LEU A 114 -16.50 0.94 11.90
C LEU A 114 -15.01 0.69 12.17
N VAL A 115 -14.18 1.73 12.29
CA VAL A 115 -12.71 1.57 12.26
C VAL A 115 -12.06 1.79 13.63
N MET A 116 -12.70 2.51 14.55
CA MET A 116 -12.12 2.81 15.87
C MET A 116 -12.35 1.70 16.91
N ASP A 117 -13.07 0.64 16.54
CA ASP A 117 -13.26 -0.54 17.40
C ASP A 117 -12.00 -1.43 17.42
N ALA A 118 -11.49 -1.70 18.63
CA ALA A 118 -10.33 -2.56 18.85
C ALA A 118 -10.51 -3.98 18.28
N GLY A 119 -11.74 -4.52 18.26
CA GLY A 119 -12.06 -5.81 17.67
C GLY A 119 -11.79 -5.81 16.15
N THR A 120 -12.29 -4.81 15.44
CA THR A 120 -12.08 -4.63 14.00
C THR A 120 -10.60 -4.39 13.68
N VAL A 121 -9.90 -3.58 14.47
CA VAL A 121 -8.44 -3.39 14.31
C VAL A 121 -7.69 -4.71 14.46
N ASN A 122 -7.98 -5.50 15.49
CA ASN A 122 -7.33 -6.80 15.70
C ASN A 122 -7.61 -7.79 14.55
N VAL A 123 -8.84 -7.79 14.02
CA VAL A 123 -9.19 -8.62 12.86
C VAL A 123 -8.47 -8.15 11.61
N LEU A 124 -8.31 -6.84 11.42
CA LEU A 124 -7.54 -6.29 10.31
C LEU A 124 -6.06 -6.69 10.40
N VAL A 125 -5.44 -6.55 11.58
CA VAL A 125 -4.05 -7.00 11.83
C VAL A 125 -3.90 -8.48 11.47
N ALA A 126 -4.79 -9.34 11.98
CA ALA A 126 -4.75 -10.77 11.72
C ALA A 126 -4.91 -11.08 10.22
N ALA A 127 -5.82 -10.40 9.53
CA ALA A 127 -6.04 -10.59 8.09
C ALA A 127 -4.86 -10.11 7.22
N LEU A 128 -4.17 -9.04 7.63
CA LEU A 128 -2.96 -8.56 6.95
C LEU A 128 -1.76 -9.52 7.12
N GLY A 129 -1.68 -10.22 8.26
CA GLY A 129 -0.68 -11.26 8.52
C GLY A 129 -1.06 -12.65 8.02
N ASP A 130 -2.28 -12.85 7.49
CA ASP A 130 -2.78 -14.16 7.07
C ASP A 130 -2.16 -14.59 5.73
N GLY A 131 -1.13 -15.44 5.82
CA GLY A 131 -0.47 -16.03 4.66
C GLY A 131 -1.21 -17.23 4.05
N GLU A 132 -2.21 -17.79 4.74
CA GLU A 132 -2.97 -18.96 4.26
C GLU A 132 -4.12 -18.53 3.36
N HIS A 133 -4.77 -17.41 3.68
CA HIS A 133 -5.97 -16.92 2.99
C HIS A 133 -5.68 -15.65 2.18
N ALA A 134 -5.04 -15.82 1.02
CA ALA A 134 -4.66 -14.70 0.14
C ALA A 134 -5.83 -13.77 -0.26
N GLU A 135 -7.05 -14.30 -0.42
CA GLU A 135 -8.22 -13.47 -0.74
C GLU A 135 -8.66 -12.59 0.44
N LEU A 136 -8.52 -13.06 1.68
CA LEU A 136 -8.82 -12.29 2.88
C LEU A 136 -7.78 -11.18 3.06
N ASN A 137 -6.50 -11.52 2.88
CA ASN A 137 -5.39 -10.57 2.89
C ASN A 137 -5.61 -9.45 1.86
N HIS A 138 -6.02 -9.80 0.64
CA HIS A 138 -6.29 -8.83 -0.42
C HIS A 138 -7.38 -7.82 0.00
N VAL A 139 -8.50 -8.30 0.55
CA VAL A 139 -9.59 -7.42 1.02
C VAL A 139 -9.14 -6.54 2.19
N ALA A 140 -8.33 -7.07 3.11
CA ALA A 140 -7.76 -6.29 4.21
C ALA A 140 -6.87 -5.14 3.71
N ILE A 141 -6.05 -5.38 2.68
CA ILE A 141 -5.23 -4.33 2.04
C ILE A 141 -6.12 -3.26 1.39
N LEU A 142 -7.19 -3.66 0.70
CA LEU A 142 -8.13 -2.72 0.11
C LEU A 142 -8.84 -1.89 1.17
N LEU A 143 -9.23 -2.51 2.30
CA LEU A 143 -9.85 -1.84 3.42
C LEU A 143 -8.90 -0.83 4.06
N ALA A 144 -7.66 -1.22 4.36
CA ALA A 144 -6.65 -0.32 4.91
C ALA A 144 -6.36 0.85 3.95
N ARG A 145 -6.31 0.58 2.63
CA ARG A 145 -6.19 1.65 1.64
C ARG A 145 -7.38 2.60 1.69
N ARG A 146 -8.60 2.09 1.78
CA ARG A 146 -9.80 2.93 1.89
C ARG A 146 -9.79 3.78 3.15
N VAL A 147 -9.41 3.22 4.29
CA VAL A 147 -9.25 3.97 5.55
C VAL A 147 -8.20 5.08 5.41
N SER A 148 -7.10 4.82 4.69
CA SER A 148 -6.06 5.85 4.46
C SER A 148 -6.56 7.04 3.63
N GLU A 149 -7.60 6.88 2.82
CA GLU A 149 -8.22 7.96 2.03
C GLU A 149 -9.12 8.87 2.88
N LEU A 150 -9.43 8.48 4.12
CA LEU A 150 -10.36 9.16 5.02
C LEU A 150 -9.59 9.87 6.15
N PRO A 151 -9.32 11.19 6.08
CA PRO A 151 -8.42 11.87 7.00
C PRO A 151 -8.82 11.72 8.48
N HIS A 152 -10.12 11.76 8.79
CA HIS A 152 -10.64 11.68 10.16
C HIS A 152 -10.36 10.36 10.87
N VAL A 153 -10.27 9.24 10.14
CA VAL A 153 -10.01 7.91 10.72
C VAL A 153 -8.64 7.32 10.35
N SER A 154 -7.96 7.84 9.32
CA SER A 154 -6.67 7.32 8.83
C SER A 154 -5.59 7.15 9.90
N SER A 155 -5.67 7.92 10.98
CA SER A 155 -4.73 7.89 12.10
C SER A 155 -4.66 6.53 12.83
N VAL A 156 -5.75 5.75 12.82
CA VAL A 156 -5.79 4.40 13.40
C VAL A 156 -4.78 3.46 12.73
N LEU A 157 -4.49 3.65 11.44
CA LEU A 157 -3.55 2.81 10.69
C LEU A 157 -2.09 3.00 11.13
N VAL A 158 -1.80 4.09 11.84
CA VAL A 158 -0.43 4.50 12.18
C VAL A 158 -0.20 4.51 13.69
N PHE A 159 -1.19 4.92 14.50
CA PHE A 159 -1.03 4.95 15.96
C PHE A 159 -1.30 3.60 16.64
N GLU A 160 -2.06 2.70 16.02
CA GLU A 160 -2.14 1.31 16.49
C GLU A 160 -0.88 0.55 16.03
N ASP A 161 0.09 0.39 16.92
CA ASP A 161 1.43 -0.13 16.57
C ASP A 161 1.38 -1.47 15.85
N ARG A 162 0.55 -2.42 16.31
CA ARG A 162 0.38 -3.73 15.68
C ARG A 162 -0.12 -3.63 14.24
N LEU A 163 -1.02 -2.68 13.97
CA LEU A 163 -1.55 -2.45 12.64
C LEU A 163 -0.51 -1.76 11.76
N PHE A 164 0.20 -0.78 12.30
CA PHE A 164 1.25 -0.09 11.58
C PHE A 164 2.42 -1.03 11.22
N ASP A 165 2.80 -1.93 12.12
CA ASP A 165 3.83 -2.95 11.87
C ASP A 165 3.38 -3.93 10.78
N ALA A 166 2.14 -4.45 10.87
CA ALA A 166 1.57 -5.32 9.84
C ALA A 166 1.51 -4.64 8.46
N LEU A 167 1.21 -3.34 8.40
CA LEU A 167 1.23 -2.57 7.15
C LEU A 167 2.63 -2.39 6.57
N GLN A 168 3.63 -2.18 7.44
CA GLN A 168 5.03 -2.09 7.00
C GLN A 168 5.56 -3.44 6.49
N ASP A 169 5.13 -4.56 7.07
CA ASP A 169 5.46 -5.91 6.59
C ASP A 169 5.05 -6.13 5.13
N LEU A 170 3.94 -5.51 4.70
CA LEU A 170 3.46 -5.61 3.32
C LEU A 170 4.44 -5.03 2.29
N LEU A 171 5.28 -4.06 2.67
CA LEU A 171 6.28 -3.47 1.78
C LEU A 171 7.40 -4.47 1.45
N GLU A 172 7.67 -5.41 2.34
CA GLU A 172 8.74 -6.39 2.21
C GLU A 172 8.29 -7.67 1.47
N LEU A 173 6.97 -7.84 1.27
CA LEU A 173 6.41 -9.00 0.59
C LEU A 173 6.78 -9.05 -0.91
N ARG A 174 7.64 -10.00 -1.25
CA ARG A 174 8.16 -10.18 -2.62
C ARG A 174 7.14 -10.78 -3.59
N GLN A 175 6.24 -11.63 -3.10
CA GLN A 175 5.34 -12.47 -3.92
C GLN A 175 3.93 -11.87 -4.14
N LEU A 176 3.78 -10.55 -4.09
CA LEU A 176 2.49 -9.90 -4.33
C LEU A 176 2.24 -9.62 -5.81
N SER A 177 0.97 -9.64 -6.22
CA SER A 177 0.58 -9.19 -7.55
C SER A 177 0.85 -7.68 -7.71
N PRO A 178 1.16 -7.19 -8.94
CA PRO A 178 1.41 -5.77 -9.17
C PRO A 178 0.25 -4.86 -8.75
N GLN A 179 -0.99 -5.34 -8.89
CA GLN A 179 -2.18 -4.60 -8.47
C GLN A 179 -2.21 -4.42 -6.95
N VAL A 180 -1.96 -5.50 -6.18
CA VAL A 180 -1.93 -5.43 -4.70
C VAL A 180 -0.82 -4.52 -4.22
N ARG A 181 0.38 -4.64 -4.79
CA ARG A 181 1.50 -3.75 -4.43
C ARG A 181 1.21 -2.29 -4.76
N LYS A 182 0.46 -1.99 -5.85
CA LYS A 182 -0.05 -0.64 -6.10
C LYS A 182 -0.96 -0.16 -4.96
N HIS A 183 -1.87 -0.98 -4.44
CA HIS A 183 -2.73 -0.58 -3.32
C HIS A 183 -1.91 -0.27 -2.05
N ILE A 184 -0.91 -1.09 -1.73
CA ILE A 184 -0.02 -0.87 -0.58
C ILE A 184 0.74 0.45 -0.71
N ILE A 185 1.35 0.72 -1.87
CA ILE A 185 2.14 1.95 -2.03
C ILE A 185 1.24 3.19 -1.96
N TYR A 186 0.06 3.15 -2.59
CA TYR A 186 -0.89 4.27 -2.53
C TYR A 186 -1.46 4.49 -1.12
N LEU A 187 -1.57 3.44 -0.29
CA LEU A 187 -1.87 3.61 1.13
C LEU A 187 -0.82 4.49 1.80
N PHE A 188 0.48 4.22 1.60
CA PHE A 188 1.54 5.05 2.18
C PHE A 188 1.63 6.46 1.56
N VAL A 189 1.25 6.63 0.29
CA VAL A 189 1.08 7.97 -0.32
C VAL A 189 0.01 8.77 0.43
N ASN A 190 -1.13 8.15 0.77
CA ASN A 190 -2.19 8.84 1.49
C ASN A 190 -1.76 9.17 2.94
N LEU A 191 -1.17 8.20 3.64
CA LEU A 191 -0.71 8.38 5.02
C LEU A 191 0.37 9.47 5.15
N SER A 192 1.32 9.53 4.21
CA SER A 192 2.41 10.53 4.21
C SER A 192 1.93 11.96 4.03
N ARG A 193 0.74 12.17 3.44
CA ARG A 193 0.13 13.49 3.29
C ARG A 193 -0.56 13.96 4.59
N HIS A 194 -0.80 13.07 5.55
CA HIS A 194 -1.61 13.39 6.71
C HIS A 194 -0.83 14.19 7.77
N PRO A 195 -1.31 15.37 8.22
CA PRO A 195 -0.57 16.29 9.09
C PRO A 195 -0.37 15.77 10.51
N LYS A 196 -1.05 14.70 10.93
CA LYS A 196 -0.80 14.06 12.24
C LYS A 196 0.16 12.87 12.17
N LEU A 197 0.46 12.35 10.97
CA LEU A 197 1.14 11.06 10.80
C LEU A 197 2.57 11.22 10.25
N HIS A 198 2.84 12.36 9.61
CA HIS A 198 4.12 12.62 8.92
C HIS A 198 5.34 12.41 9.81
N PHE A 199 5.29 12.76 11.10
CA PHE A 199 6.42 12.57 12.02
C PHE A 199 6.80 11.10 12.22
N LYS A 200 5.81 10.22 12.44
CA LYS A 200 6.03 8.77 12.63
C LYS A 200 6.46 8.11 11.33
N LEU A 201 5.86 8.51 10.21
CA LEU A 201 6.20 7.99 8.88
C LEU A 201 7.60 8.41 8.42
N ALA A 202 8.01 9.67 8.64
CA ALA A 202 9.34 10.15 8.30
C ALA A 202 10.45 9.43 9.09
N ARG A 203 10.16 8.94 10.29
CA ARG A 203 11.10 8.15 11.12
C ARG A 203 10.99 6.64 10.89
N SER A 204 10.00 6.19 10.13
CA SER A 204 9.90 4.77 9.76
C SER A 204 10.94 4.44 8.70
N ARG A 205 12.01 3.79 9.16
CA ARG A 205 13.07 3.26 8.29
C ARG A 205 12.50 2.39 7.18
N ARG A 206 11.54 1.51 7.50
CA ARG A 206 10.94 0.57 6.53
C ARG A 206 10.25 1.29 5.39
N VAL A 207 9.45 2.33 5.69
CA VAL A 207 8.73 3.11 4.68
C VAL A 207 9.69 3.95 3.84
N VAL A 208 10.58 4.71 4.49
CA VAL A 208 11.45 5.66 3.78
C VAL A 208 12.53 4.93 2.98
N PHE A 209 13.18 3.90 3.53
CA PHE A 209 14.14 3.10 2.77
C PHE A 209 13.49 2.37 1.61
N PHE A 210 12.27 1.82 1.79
CA PHE A 210 11.56 1.20 0.68
C PHE A 210 11.37 2.18 -0.49
N ALA A 211 10.96 3.42 -0.19
CA ALA A 211 10.77 4.45 -1.21
C ALA A 211 12.09 4.81 -1.90
N ILE A 212 13.14 5.10 -1.14
CA ILE A 212 14.47 5.48 -1.66
C ILE A 212 15.08 4.33 -2.47
N GLU A 213 15.09 3.11 -1.95
CA GLU A 213 15.65 1.94 -2.61
C GLU A 213 14.90 1.64 -3.92
N THR A 214 13.57 1.78 -3.93
CA THR A 214 12.77 1.59 -5.14
C THR A 214 13.14 2.60 -6.22
N LEU A 215 13.29 3.89 -5.86
CA LEU A 215 13.76 4.92 -6.81
C LEU A 215 15.15 4.58 -7.36
N LEU A 216 16.11 4.32 -6.47
CA LEU A 216 17.49 4.02 -6.86
C LEU A 216 17.58 2.77 -7.73
N ARG A 217 16.86 1.69 -7.38
CA ARG A 217 16.88 0.41 -8.12
C ARG A 217 16.38 0.59 -9.55
N VAL A 218 15.25 1.29 -9.74
CA VAL A 218 14.68 1.45 -11.08
C VAL A 218 15.49 2.44 -11.91
N LEU A 219 15.85 3.59 -11.33
CA LEU A 219 16.52 4.66 -12.08
C LEU A 219 17.96 4.31 -12.46
N LYS A 220 18.74 3.67 -11.56
CA LYS A 220 20.11 3.23 -11.91
C LYS A 220 20.10 2.19 -13.04
N MET A 221 19.14 1.26 -13.03
CA MET A 221 19.02 0.24 -14.08
C MET A 221 18.62 0.84 -15.43
N GLU A 222 17.67 1.79 -15.47
CA GLU A 222 17.31 2.49 -16.71
C GLU A 222 18.48 3.29 -17.29
N VAL A 223 19.25 3.98 -16.44
CA VAL A 223 20.43 4.73 -16.86
C VAL A 223 21.48 3.80 -17.45
N VAL A 224 21.79 2.69 -16.79
CA VAL A 224 22.73 1.68 -17.29
C VAL A 224 22.25 1.10 -18.62
N GLU A 225 20.99 0.69 -18.74
CA GLU A 225 20.46 0.18 -20.00
C GLU A 225 20.55 1.19 -21.15
N ARG A 226 20.21 2.46 -20.90
CA ARG A 226 20.29 3.51 -21.92
C ARG A 226 21.73 3.80 -22.32
N ALA A 227 22.66 3.83 -21.37
CA ALA A 227 24.09 3.96 -21.63
C ALA A 227 24.59 2.78 -22.48
N SER A 228 24.24 1.54 -22.12
CA SER A 228 24.58 0.35 -22.91
C SER A 228 23.97 0.37 -24.31
N ARG A 229 22.73 0.85 -24.49
CA ARG A 229 22.10 1.00 -25.82
C ARG A 229 22.74 2.11 -26.66
N LYS A 230 23.22 3.20 -26.04
CA LYS A 230 24.00 4.24 -26.73
C LYS A 230 25.36 3.69 -27.15
N VAL A 231 26.07 3.00 -26.27
CA VAL A 231 27.35 2.33 -26.59
C VAL A 231 27.16 1.27 -27.68
N ARG A 232 26.12 0.42 -27.62
CA ARG A 232 25.80 -0.53 -28.70
C ARG A 232 25.49 0.15 -30.01
N ARG A 233 24.78 1.28 -30.01
CA ARG A 233 24.53 2.05 -31.24
C ARG A 233 25.81 2.63 -31.81
N VAL A 234 26.69 3.19 -30.98
CA VAL A 234 28.00 3.73 -31.39
C VAL A 234 28.92 2.63 -31.96
N VAL A 235 28.95 1.46 -31.32
CA VAL A 235 29.71 0.29 -31.79
C VAL A 235 29.13 -0.26 -33.10
N ASN A 236 27.80 -0.25 -33.27
CA ASN A 236 27.13 -0.68 -34.50
C ASN A 236 27.10 0.40 -35.61
N SER A 237 27.42 1.66 -35.29
CA SER A 237 27.51 2.76 -36.24
C SER A 237 28.96 3.15 -36.57
N ALA A 238 29.95 2.39 -36.09
CA ALA A 238 31.32 2.52 -36.55
C ALA A 238 31.40 1.98 -37.99
N PRO A 239 31.87 2.78 -38.98
CA PRO A 239 32.02 2.29 -40.33
C PRO A 239 33.09 1.19 -40.34
N ALA A 240 32.73 0.01 -40.85
CA ALA A 240 33.68 -1.04 -41.16
C ALA A 240 34.68 -0.50 -42.18
N LEU A 241 35.87 -0.14 -41.71
CA LEU A 241 36.99 0.25 -42.55
C LEU A 241 37.53 -1.01 -43.26
N GLY A 242 37.16 -1.14 -44.53
CA GLY A 242 38.01 -1.72 -45.57
C GLY A 242 37.71 -3.16 -46.00
N GLY A 243 37.29 -3.31 -47.26
CA GLY A 243 37.56 -4.51 -48.08
C GLY A 243 36.34 -5.15 -48.77
N GLU A 244 35.97 -4.65 -49.95
CA GLU A 244 35.20 -5.40 -50.96
C GLU A 244 36.09 -6.46 -51.68
N PRO A 245 35.56 -7.33 -52.57
CA PRO A 245 34.28 -8.05 -52.59
C PRO A 245 34.48 -9.55 -52.91
N SER A 246 33.57 -10.46 -52.55
CA SER A 246 33.24 -11.62 -53.40
C SER A 246 32.10 -12.48 -52.83
N VAL A 247 31.29 -12.95 -53.76
CA VAL A 247 30.17 -13.86 -53.61
C VAL A 247 30.64 -15.22 -53.08
N THR A 248 30.02 -15.73 -52.02
CA THR A 248 29.52 -17.12 -51.96
C THR A 248 28.54 -17.25 -50.79
N SER A 249 27.40 -17.87 -51.09
CA SER A 249 26.41 -18.24 -50.09
C SER A 249 27.02 -19.18 -49.06
N ARG A 250 26.96 -18.83 -47.78
CA ARG A 250 26.97 -19.81 -46.72
C ARG A 250 25.96 -19.38 -45.68
N ARG A 251 24.93 -20.23 -45.54
CA ARG A 251 23.91 -20.24 -44.52
C ARG A 251 24.59 -20.11 -43.15
N GLN A 252 24.78 -18.89 -42.68
CA GLN A 252 25.21 -18.63 -41.31
C GLN A 252 23.92 -18.58 -40.50
N GLU A 253 23.67 -19.67 -39.78
CA GLU A 253 22.73 -19.69 -38.67
C GLU A 253 23.04 -18.45 -37.82
N THR A 254 22.15 -17.47 -37.87
CA THR A 254 22.14 -16.41 -36.88
C THR A 254 21.75 -17.14 -35.59
N PRO A 255 22.62 -17.27 -34.58
CA PRO A 255 22.12 -17.67 -33.28
C PRO A 255 21.13 -16.59 -32.91
N ALA A 256 19.86 -16.98 -32.76
CA ALA A 256 18.86 -16.13 -32.17
C ALA A 256 19.32 -15.85 -30.74
N ILE A 257 20.13 -14.81 -30.57
CA ILE A 257 20.36 -14.18 -29.28
C ILE A 257 19.06 -13.44 -28.99
N ALA A 258 18.03 -14.20 -28.61
CA ALA A 258 16.95 -13.66 -27.82
C ALA A 258 17.64 -13.08 -26.58
N PRO A 259 17.63 -11.75 -26.38
CA PRO A 259 18.21 -11.21 -25.17
C PRO A 259 17.35 -11.73 -24.04
N VAL A 260 17.89 -12.70 -23.29
CA VAL A 260 17.40 -13.02 -21.96
C VAL A 260 17.58 -11.70 -21.21
N LEU A 261 16.52 -10.89 -21.14
CA LEU A 261 16.47 -9.70 -20.30
C LEU A 261 16.98 -10.18 -18.94
N SER A 262 18.09 -9.61 -18.46
CA SER A 262 18.69 -10.09 -17.23
C SER A 262 17.63 -10.05 -16.13
N ARG A 263 17.70 -10.97 -15.18
CA ARG A 263 16.75 -11.08 -14.07
C ARG A 263 16.51 -9.73 -13.38
N ASP A 264 17.51 -8.86 -13.40
CA ASP A 264 17.53 -7.52 -12.84
C ASP A 264 16.73 -6.50 -13.68
N VAL A 265 16.76 -6.60 -15.02
CA VAL A 265 15.90 -5.80 -15.92
C VAL A 265 14.43 -6.18 -15.77
N GLY A 266 14.15 -7.49 -15.68
CA GLY A 266 12.81 -7.98 -15.39
C GLY A 266 12.29 -7.56 -14.01
N CYS A 267 13.19 -7.31 -13.04
CA CYS A 267 12.84 -6.77 -11.74
C CYS A 267 12.57 -5.26 -11.81
N ALA A 268 13.41 -4.46 -12.48
CA ALA A 268 13.22 -3.02 -12.62
C ALA A 268 11.90 -2.66 -13.34
N LEU A 269 11.57 -3.36 -14.44
CA LEU A 269 10.30 -3.19 -15.15
C LEU A 269 9.08 -3.48 -14.25
N LYS A 270 9.19 -4.44 -13.33
CA LYS A 270 8.13 -4.75 -12.34
C LYS A 270 7.97 -3.66 -11.30
N HIS A 271 8.91 -2.74 -11.14
CA HIS A 271 8.84 -1.66 -10.15
C HIS A 271 8.64 -0.27 -10.77
N MET A 272 8.60 -0.14 -12.09
CA MET A 272 8.36 1.16 -12.77
C MET A 272 7.08 1.86 -12.29
N TYR A 273 5.99 1.13 -12.06
CA TYR A 273 4.73 1.74 -11.58
C TYR A 273 4.84 2.30 -10.15
N ALA A 274 5.85 1.87 -9.38
CA ALA A 274 6.05 2.27 -8.00
C ALA A 274 6.91 3.53 -7.87
N VAL A 275 7.68 3.89 -8.90
CA VAL A 275 8.65 5.00 -8.86
C VAL A 275 7.97 6.34 -8.55
N VAL A 276 6.92 6.70 -9.29
CA VAL A 276 6.18 7.95 -9.05
C VAL A 276 5.52 7.96 -7.66
N PRO A 277 4.75 6.94 -7.24
CA PRO A 277 4.22 6.89 -5.87
C PRO A 277 5.30 6.94 -4.77
N CYS A 278 6.47 6.32 -4.96
CA CYS A 278 7.57 6.41 -3.99
C CYS A 278 8.14 7.83 -3.90
N ALA A 279 8.30 8.52 -5.03
CA ALA A 279 8.66 9.94 -5.04
C ALA A 279 7.58 10.79 -4.35
N MET A 280 6.29 10.46 -4.52
CA MET A 280 5.19 11.15 -3.84
C MET A 280 5.24 10.97 -2.33
N ILE A 281 5.57 9.77 -1.83
CA ILE A 281 5.75 9.54 -0.38
C ILE A 281 6.83 10.47 0.17
N ILE A 282 7.98 10.52 -0.50
CA ILE A 282 9.10 11.39 -0.13
C ILE A 282 8.69 12.87 -0.15
N ALA A 283 8.11 13.34 -1.26
CA ALA A 283 7.67 14.72 -1.41
C ALA A 283 6.63 15.11 -0.34
N ASN A 284 5.66 14.23 -0.07
CA ASN A 284 4.64 14.47 0.96
C ASN A 284 5.29 14.62 2.34
N LEU A 285 6.26 13.78 2.69
CA LEU A 285 6.93 13.86 3.99
C LEU A 285 7.80 15.10 4.13
N LEU A 286 8.50 15.51 3.07
CA LEU A 286 9.33 16.73 3.03
C LEU A 286 8.52 18.03 2.94
N SER A 287 7.25 17.96 2.52
CA SER A 287 6.36 19.12 2.54
C SER A 287 6.11 19.66 3.95
N PHE A 288 6.37 18.86 4.99
CA PHE A 288 6.38 19.28 6.38
C PHE A 288 7.80 19.72 6.79
N PRO A 289 8.03 21.00 7.14
CA PRO A 289 9.36 21.54 7.44
C PRO A 289 10.11 20.74 8.53
N ASP A 290 9.41 20.34 9.58
CA ASP A 290 9.99 19.62 10.71
C ASP A 290 10.61 18.26 10.35
N ASN A 291 10.24 17.70 9.19
CA ASN A 291 10.78 16.42 8.72
C ASN A 291 12.08 16.59 7.93
N ARG A 292 12.34 17.74 7.30
CA ARG A 292 13.38 17.90 6.28
C ARG A 292 14.78 17.59 6.82
N ALA A 293 15.16 18.30 7.87
CA ALA A 293 16.37 18.08 8.66
C ALA A 293 16.52 16.61 9.09
N THR A 294 15.50 16.09 9.77
CA THR A 294 15.52 14.72 10.32
C THR A 294 15.69 13.68 9.21
N MET A 295 14.98 13.84 8.08
CA MET A 295 15.05 12.91 6.96
C MET A 295 16.40 12.95 6.25
N LEU A 296 17.01 14.12 6.07
CA LEU A 296 18.37 14.20 5.51
C LEU A 296 19.40 13.53 6.40
N THR A 297 19.33 13.75 7.72
CA THR A 297 20.26 13.13 8.67
C THR A 297 20.10 11.61 8.73
N LEU A 298 18.86 11.11 8.71
CA LEU A 298 18.58 9.67 8.80
C LEU A 298 18.77 8.93 7.49
N TYR A 299 18.59 9.60 6.34
CA TYR A 299 18.57 8.99 5.01
C TYR A 299 19.33 9.84 3.98
N PRO A 300 20.67 9.94 4.09
CA PRO A 300 21.47 10.76 3.18
C PRO A 300 21.36 10.32 1.70
N GLU A 301 21.02 9.06 1.43
CA GLU A 301 20.79 8.53 0.08
C GLU A 301 19.60 9.18 -0.64
N LEU A 302 18.75 9.89 0.10
CA LEU A 302 17.63 10.67 -0.43
C LEU A 302 18.09 11.68 -1.51
N LEU A 303 19.18 12.39 -1.26
CA LEU A 303 19.73 13.37 -2.22
C LEU A 303 20.15 12.70 -3.53
N CYS A 304 20.78 11.53 -3.43
CA CYS A 304 21.17 10.75 -4.60
C CYS A 304 19.93 10.27 -5.38
N ALA A 305 18.90 9.79 -4.68
CA ALA A 305 17.67 9.32 -5.31
C ALA A 305 16.92 10.44 -6.04
N LEU A 306 16.79 11.61 -5.43
CA LEU A 306 16.17 12.79 -6.03
C LEU A 306 16.99 13.32 -7.21
N GLY A 307 18.32 13.40 -7.08
CA GLY A 307 19.20 13.83 -8.17
C GLY A 307 19.12 12.94 -9.42
N LEU A 308 18.83 11.64 -9.26
CA LEU A 308 18.58 10.76 -10.42
C LEU A 308 17.24 11.05 -11.12
N CYS A 309 16.24 11.53 -10.38
CA CYS A 309 14.95 11.94 -10.93
C CYS A 309 15.02 13.25 -11.73
N ASP A 310 16.02 14.09 -11.48
CA ASP A 310 16.22 15.36 -12.19
C ASP A 310 16.80 15.20 -13.62
N SER A 311 17.00 13.95 -14.06
CA SER A 311 17.41 13.65 -15.43
C SER A 311 16.28 13.87 -16.45
N GLN A 312 16.58 14.46 -17.61
CA GLN A 312 15.64 14.60 -18.74
C GLN A 312 15.07 13.26 -19.29
N ALA A 313 15.59 12.13 -18.81
CA ALA A 313 15.22 10.80 -19.29
C ALA A 313 14.09 10.13 -18.47
N VAL A 314 13.54 10.79 -17.45
CA VAL A 314 12.41 10.26 -16.67
C VAL A 314 11.06 10.77 -17.17
N SER A 315 9.96 10.18 -16.72
CA SER A 315 8.61 10.69 -17.02
C SER A 315 8.40 12.08 -16.41
N VAL A 316 7.73 12.99 -17.11
CA VAL A 316 7.42 14.35 -16.65
C VAL A 316 6.86 14.37 -15.22
N ARG A 317 5.90 13.49 -14.92
CA ARG A 317 5.29 13.39 -13.59
C ARG A 317 6.29 13.01 -12.49
N LEU A 318 7.27 12.14 -12.79
CA LEU A 318 8.30 11.78 -11.82
C LEU A 318 9.22 12.98 -11.56
N TRP A 319 9.64 13.64 -12.64
CA TRP A 319 10.47 14.84 -12.57
C TRP A 319 9.80 15.94 -11.76
N GLU A 320 8.51 16.25 -12.02
CA GLU A 320 7.75 17.26 -11.27
C GLU A 320 7.70 16.95 -9.77
N VAL A 321 7.35 15.72 -9.39
CA VAL A 321 7.24 15.31 -7.98
C VAL A 321 8.61 15.34 -7.28
N ALA A 322 9.66 14.86 -7.96
CA ALA A 322 11.00 14.89 -7.41
C ALA A 322 11.53 16.31 -7.27
N ARG A 323 11.25 17.18 -8.25
CA ARG A 323 11.59 18.60 -8.18
C ARG A 323 10.92 19.29 -7.00
N CYS A 324 9.62 19.05 -6.76
CA CYS A 324 8.96 19.54 -5.55
C CYS A 324 9.67 19.09 -4.27
N ALA A 325 10.09 17.81 -4.20
CA ALA A 325 10.84 17.29 -3.06
C ALA A 325 12.20 17.98 -2.89
N THR A 326 12.93 18.20 -3.98
CA THR A 326 14.21 18.92 -4.01
C THR A 326 14.04 20.38 -3.59
N ASP A 327 13.00 21.05 -4.08
CA ASP A 327 12.68 22.44 -3.72
C ASP A 327 12.41 22.57 -2.20
N TYR A 328 11.67 21.63 -1.59
CA TYR A 328 11.49 21.60 -0.13
C TYR A 328 12.79 21.45 0.65
N LEU A 329 13.78 20.75 0.10
CA LEU A 329 15.09 20.61 0.74
C LEU A 329 15.91 21.91 0.64
N HIS A 330 15.69 22.72 -0.40
CA HIS A 330 16.37 23.99 -0.58
C HIS A 330 15.77 25.14 0.24
N GLU A 331 14.49 25.07 0.59
CA GLU A 331 13.81 26.09 1.41
C GLU A 331 14.46 26.29 2.79
N ASP A 332 15.11 25.27 3.37
CA ASP A 332 15.85 25.36 4.65
C ASP A 332 17.36 25.09 4.50
N ALA A 333 17.93 25.34 3.31
CA ALA A 333 19.32 24.97 2.98
C ALA A 333 20.35 25.48 4.00
N ALA A 334 20.20 26.72 4.49
CA ALA A 334 21.10 27.32 5.48
C ALA A 334 21.05 26.59 6.84
N THR A 335 19.88 26.11 7.25
CA THR A 335 19.69 25.38 8.51
C THR A 335 20.19 23.93 8.39
N MET A 336 20.00 23.32 7.21
CA MET A 336 20.41 21.95 6.92
C MET A 336 21.91 21.78 6.71
N GLU A 337 22.59 22.75 6.10
CA GLU A 337 24.05 22.75 5.92
C GLU A 337 24.78 22.69 7.28
N THR A 338 24.34 23.48 8.27
CA THR A 338 24.84 23.42 9.64
C THR A 338 24.64 22.06 10.32
N GLN A 339 23.51 21.38 10.08
CA GLN A 339 23.22 20.10 10.72
C GLN A 339 24.00 18.94 10.09
N LEU A 340 24.20 18.95 8.78
CA LEU A 340 25.02 17.97 8.07
C LEU A 340 26.49 18.09 8.47
N LEU A 341 27.00 19.31 8.65
CA LEU A 341 28.37 19.56 9.11
C LEU A 341 28.59 19.03 10.54
N MET A 342 27.63 19.22 11.46
CA MET A 342 27.74 18.70 12.83
C MET A 342 27.76 17.17 12.95
N HIS A 343 27.21 16.44 11.96
CA HIS A 343 27.22 14.97 11.94
C HIS A 343 28.41 14.38 11.16
N LEU A 344 29.13 15.22 10.39
CA LEU A 344 30.32 14.84 9.64
C LEU A 344 31.62 15.24 10.36
N GLU A 345 31.56 16.16 11.32
CA GLU A 345 32.68 16.41 12.22
C GLU A 345 32.86 15.22 13.17
N PRO A 346 34.01 14.51 13.13
CA PRO A 346 34.32 13.51 14.14
C PRO A 346 34.34 14.17 15.52
N PRO A 347 34.03 13.45 16.61
CA PRO A 347 34.12 14.02 17.95
C PRO A 347 35.54 14.57 18.09
N LYS A 348 35.64 15.88 18.35
CA LYS A 348 36.92 16.49 18.70
C LYS A 348 37.47 15.68 19.86
N ALA A 349 38.60 15.00 19.64
CA ALA A 349 39.31 14.37 20.72
C ALA A 349 39.56 15.46 21.77
N ASP A 350 39.12 15.22 22.99
CA ASP A 350 39.57 16.02 24.12
C ASP A 350 41.10 15.90 24.16
N ASP A 351 41.79 16.95 23.72
CA ASP A 351 43.22 17.15 23.96
C ASP A 351 43.42 17.48 25.45
N GLY A 352 43.14 16.49 26.29
CA GLY A 352 42.97 16.66 27.72
C GLY A 352 43.39 15.45 28.53
N ALA A 353 44.44 14.70 28.13
CA ALA A 353 45.24 13.88 29.06
C ALA A 353 46.41 13.17 28.35
N ALA A 354 47.61 13.76 28.37
CA ALA A 354 48.86 13.00 28.38
C ALA A 354 50.00 13.90 28.88
N GLY A 355 50.39 13.74 30.15
CA GLY A 355 51.56 14.45 30.65
C GLY A 355 51.77 14.52 32.17
N ALA A 356 51.17 13.64 32.98
CA ALA A 356 51.61 13.42 34.36
C ALA A 356 51.85 11.93 34.58
N GLY A 357 53.13 11.53 34.59
CA GLY A 357 53.51 10.15 34.84
C GLY A 357 54.93 9.81 34.38
N GLY A 358 55.94 10.33 35.09
CA GLY A 358 57.32 9.89 34.96
C GLY A 358 57.98 9.89 36.34
N LEU A 359 57.93 8.74 37.02
CA LEU A 359 58.67 8.45 38.25
C LEU A 359 60.18 8.43 37.97
N ALA A 360 60.92 9.26 38.70
CA ALA A 360 62.24 8.96 39.27
C ALA A 360 62.46 9.87 40.48
#